data_AF-X0YBQ2-F1
#
_entry.id   AF-X0YBQ2-F1
#
_cell.length_a   1.000
_cell.length_b   1.000
_cell.length_c   1.000
_cell.angle_alpha   90.00
_cell.angle_beta   90.00
_cell.angle_gamma   90.00
#
_symmetry.space_group_name_H-M   'P 1'
#
loop_
_entity.id
_entity.type
_entity.pdbx_description
1 polymer ?
#
loop_
_entity_poly.entity_id
_entity_poly.type
_entity_poly.pdbx_seq_one_letter_code
_entity_poly.pdbx_strand_id
1 'polypeptide(L)'
;MKKKIGSALVVGSGISGIRSSLDLAEQGYQVTLIDRAPHMGGILTQLDYQFPTDHCGMCKMLPLVERDASSQYCLRKGLFHENIDIMLSTELV
;
A
#
# COMPACT_ATOMS: atom_id res chain seq x y z
N MET A 1 -15.85 -1.11 16.77
CA MET A 1 -14.39 -1.07 16.57
C MET A 1 -13.82 -2.44 16.91
N LYS A 2 -13.35 -3.22 15.93
CA LYS A 2 -12.70 -4.52 16.18
C LYS A 2 -11.42 -4.28 17.00
N LYS A 3 -11.19 -5.10 18.02
CA LYS A 3 -10.05 -5.01 18.93
C LYS A 3 -8.76 -5.20 18.11
N LYS A 4 -7.95 -4.15 17.97
CA LYS A 4 -6.68 -4.18 17.23
C LYS A 4 -5.73 -5.17 17.90
N ILE A 5 -5.16 -6.07 17.11
CA ILE A 5 -4.34 -7.20 17.59
C ILE A 5 -2.94 -6.72 18.01
N GLY A 6 -2.45 -5.67 17.34
CA GLY A 6 -1.16 -5.01 17.62
C GLY A 6 -0.89 -3.87 16.63
N SER A 7 0.28 -3.24 16.73
CA SER A 7 0.78 -2.26 15.77
C SER A 7 2.00 -2.79 15.01
N ALA A 8 2.13 -2.42 13.74
CA ALA A 8 3.26 -2.78 12.88
C ALA A 8 3.81 -1.53 12.18
N LEU A 9 5.12 -1.48 11.99
CA LEU A 9 5.80 -0.43 11.24
C LEU A 9 6.35 -1.03 9.95
N VAL A 10 5.97 -0.45 8.81
CA VAL A 10 6.46 -0.84 7.49
C VAL A 10 7.32 0.28 6.94
N VAL A 11 8.55 -0.05 6.57
CA VAL A 11 9.54 0.89 6.04
C VAL A 11 9.66 0.71 4.54
N GLY A 12 9.33 1.76 3.80
CA GLY A 12 9.34 1.81 2.33
C GLY A 12 7.96 1.56 1.73
N SER A 13 7.41 2.58 1.07
CA SER A 13 6.15 2.58 0.32
C SER A 13 6.35 2.16 -1.13
N GLY A 14 7.17 1.14 -1.35
CA GLY A 14 7.25 0.43 -2.64
C GLY A 14 6.10 -0.58 -2.81
N ILE A 15 6.15 -1.32 -3.92
CA ILE A 15 5.18 -2.40 -4.21
C ILE A 15 5.02 -3.39 -3.05
N SER A 16 6.15 -3.83 -2.47
CA SER A 16 6.15 -4.77 -1.35
C SER A 16 5.56 -4.16 -0.09
N GLY A 17 5.98 -2.95 0.29
CA GLY A 17 5.52 -2.31 1.53
C GLY A 17 4.04 -1.97 1.51
N ILE A 18 3.52 -1.51 0.36
CA ILE A 18 2.07 -1.27 0.19
C ILE A 18 1.29 -2.58 0.38
N ARG A 19 1.74 -3.66 -0.27
CA ARG A 19 1.06 -4.96 -0.16
C ARG A 19 1.12 -5.53 1.26
N SER A 20 2.29 -5.51 1.89
CA SER A 20 2.45 -5.96 3.27
C SER A 20 1.60 -5.15 4.24
N SER A 21 1.49 -3.83 4.03
CA SER A 21 0.63 -2.97 4.86
C SER A 21 -0.84 -3.33 4.73
N LEU A 22 -1.31 -3.62 3.51
CA LEU A 22 -2.68 -4.05 3.25
C LEU A 22 -2.97 -5.41 3.88
N ASP A 23 -2.11 -6.41 3.67
CA ASP A 23 -2.30 -7.74 4.24
C ASP A 23 -2.36 -7.67 5.79
N LEU A 24 -1.51 -6.86 6.42
CA LEU A 24 -1.53 -6.64 7.88
C LEU A 24 -2.79 -5.90 8.35
N ALA A 25 -3.22 -4.90 7.58
CA ALA A 25 -4.40 -4.12 7.92
C ALA A 25 -5.70 -4.95 7.80
N GLU A 26 -5.78 -5.85 6.82
CA GLU A 26 -6.88 -6.83 6.67
C GLU A 26 -6.92 -7.83 7.83
N GLN A 27 -5.76 -8.24 8.34
CA GLN A 27 -5.68 -9.06 9.55
C GLN A 27 -6.06 -8.30 10.83
N GLY A 28 -6.24 -6.98 10.78
CA GLY A 28 -6.66 -6.16 11.92
C GLY A 28 -5.52 -5.56 12.74
N TYR A 29 -4.32 -5.47 12.17
CA TYR A 29 -3.21 -4.70 12.74
C TYR A 29 -3.32 -3.22 12.35
N GLN A 30 -2.84 -2.34 13.23
CA GLN A 30 -2.63 -0.93 12.88
C GLN A 30 -1.24 -0.78 12.28
N VAL A 31 -1.17 -0.33 11.03
CA VAL A 31 0.09 -0.24 10.29
C VAL A 31 0.50 1.21 10.12
N THR A 32 1.72 1.55 10.52
CA THR A 32 2.36 2.81 10.15
C THR A 32 3.29 2.52 8.97
N LEU A 33 3.01 3.13 7.82
CA LEU A 33 3.80 3.01 6.61
C LEU A 33 4.63 4.29 6.46
N ILE A 34 5.95 4.17 6.48
CA ILE A 34 6.86 5.30 6.31
C ILE A 34 7.63 5.19 4.99
N ASP A 35 7.91 6.32 4.35
CA ASP A 35 8.84 6.39 3.23
C ASP A 35 9.61 7.71 3.23
N ARG A 36 10.89 7.66 2.85
CA ARG A 36 11.73 8.84 2.63
C ARG A 36 11.30 9.64 1.38
N ALA A 37 10.69 8.98 0.41
CA ALA A 37 10.21 9.59 -0.81
C ALA A 37 8.92 10.39 -0.54
N PRO A 38 8.68 11.50 -1.27
CA PRO A 38 7.46 12.28 -1.14
C PRO A 38 6.25 11.63 -1.84
N HIS A 39 6.45 10.48 -2.51
CA HIS A 39 5.43 9.76 -3.25
C HIS A 39 5.54 8.26 -3.03
N MET A 40 4.40 7.58 -3.12
CA MET A 40 4.29 6.13 -2.96
C MET A 40 4.43 5.39 -4.29
N GLY A 41 4.74 4.10 -4.23
CA GLY A 41 4.79 3.18 -5.38
C GLY A 41 6.22 2.84 -5.86
N GLY A 42 7.25 3.53 -5.37
CA GLY A 42 8.65 3.20 -5.64
C GLY A 42 8.99 3.13 -7.14
N ILE A 43 9.71 2.09 -7.56
CA ILE A 43 10.10 1.88 -8.97
C ILE A 43 8.87 1.70 -9.88
N LEU A 44 7.76 1.20 -9.34
CA LEU A 44 6.59 0.89 -10.16
C LEU A 44 5.96 2.13 -10.81
N THR A 45 6.10 3.30 -10.18
CA THR A 45 5.59 4.56 -10.74
C THR A 45 6.36 5.00 -11.97
N GLN A 46 7.55 4.44 -12.20
CA GLN A 46 8.39 4.72 -13.37
C GLN A 46 8.10 3.75 -14.53
N LEU A 47 7.23 2.75 -14.32
CA LEU A 47 6.94 1.71 -15.30
C LEU A 47 5.48 1.84 -15.79
N ASP A 48 5.31 2.15 -17.08
CA ASP A 48 3.99 2.19 -17.70
C ASP A 48 3.41 0.78 -17.93
N TYR A 49 4.27 -0.18 -18.27
CA TYR A 49 3.90 -1.54 -18.67
C TYR A 49 4.75 -2.59 -17.95
N GLN A 50 4.12 -3.71 -17.59
CA GLN A 50 4.77 -4.83 -16.91
C GLN A 50 4.57 -6.13 -17.71
N PHE A 51 5.70 -6.80 -17.98
CA PHE A 51 5.70 -8.17 -18.48
C PHE A 51 5.01 -9.11 -17.46
N PRO A 52 4.26 -10.14 -17.89
CA PRO A 52 4.05 -10.65 -19.25
C PRO A 52 2.85 -10.07 -19.99
N THR A 53 2.04 -9.26 -19.32
CA THR A 53 0.73 -8.83 -19.84
C THR A 53 0.74 -7.48 -20.54
N ASP A 54 1.85 -6.75 -20.52
CA ASP A 54 1.99 -5.38 -21.06
C ASP A 54 0.83 -4.46 -20.65
N HIS A 55 0.49 -4.53 -19.36
CA HIS A 55 -0.56 -3.73 -18.75
C HIS A 55 0.01 -3.00 -17.52
N CYS A 56 -0.65 -1.91 -17.16
CA CYS A 56 -0.37 -1.21 -15.91
C CYS A 56 -0.65 -2.15 -14.73
N GLY A 57 0.42 -2.64 -14.09
CA GLY A 57 0.32 -3.61 -12.99
C GLY A 57 -0.12 -2.98 -11.66
N MET A 58 -0.40 -1.68 -11.62
CA MET A 58 -0.84 -0.98 -10.41
C MET A 58 -2.09 -1.63 -9.79
N CYS A 59 -3.02 -2.10 -10.62
CA CYS A 59 -4.28 -2.70 -10.20
C CYS A 59 -4.10 -4.12 -9.63
N LYS A 60 -3.00 -4.81 -9.96
CA LYS A 60 -2.73 -6.19 -9.49
C LYS A 60 -2.24 -6.25 -8.05
N MET A 61 -1.82 -5.12 -7.49
CA MET A 61 -1.38 -5.04 -6.09
C MET A 61 -2.53 -4.92 -5.10
N LEU A 62 -3.74 -4.67 -5.60
CA LEU A 62 -4.92 -4.52 -4.78
C LEU A 62 -5.34 -5.87 -4.21
N PRO A 63 -6.03 -5.87 -3.05
CA PRO A 63 -6.66 -7.07 -2.53
C PRO A 63 -7.46 -7.76 -3.65
N LEU A 64 -7.22 -9.05 -3.84
CA LEU A 64 -7.90 -9.86 -4.86
C LEU A 64 -9.37 -10.11 -4.50
N VAL A 65 -9.76 -9.76 -3.28
CA VAL A 65 -11.08 -9.94 -2.69
C VAL A 65 -11.76 -8.56 -2.57
N GLU A 66 -13.05 -8.49 -2.85
CA GLU A 66 -13.86 -7.25 -2.86
C GLU A 66 -13.42 -6.20 -3.90
N ARG A 67 -13.69 -6.51 -5.18
CA ARG A 67 -13.41 -5.61 -6.33
C ARG A 67 -13.96 -4.19 -6.17
N ASP A 68 -15.09 -4.01 -5.49
CA ASP A 68 -15.67 -2.67 -5.32
C ASP A 68 -14.88 -1.83 -4.31
N ALA A 69 -14.36 -2.44 -3.23
CA ALA A 69 -13.43 -1.80 -2.30
C ALA A 69 -12.07 -1.53 -2.96
N SER A 70 -11.64 -2.40 -3.88
CA SER A 70 -10.37 -2.25 -4.60
C SER A 70 -10.25 -0.96 -5.41
N SER A 71 -11.38 -0.39 -5.86
CA SER A 71 -11.41 0.89 -6.58
C SER A 71 -10.96 2.10 -5.74
N GLN A 72 -11.03 1.99 -4.40
CA GLN A 72 -10.57 3.01 -3.44
C GLN A 72 -9.07 2.95 -3.15
N TYR A 73 -8.42 1.84 -3.51
CA TYR A 73 -7.00 1.60 -3.23
C TYR A 73 -6.09 1.85 -4.45
N CYS A 74 -6.66 2.27 -5.59
CA CYS A 74 -5.88 2.53 -6.79
C CYS A 74 -4.85 3.63 -6.53
N LEU A 75 -3.56 3.34 -6.74
CA LEU A 75 -2.47 4.29 -6.49
C LEU A 75 -2.59 5.61 -7.29
N ARG A 76 -3.38 5.64 -8.38
CA ARG A 76 -3.73 6.90 -9.08
C ARG A 76 -4.70 7.79 -8.33
N LYS A 77 -5.52 7.23 -7.42
CA LYS A 77 -6.49 7.96 -6.60
C LYS A 77 -6.01 8.20 -5.17
N GLY A 78 -4.88 7.60 -4.78
CA GLY A 78 -4.38 7.60 -3.40
C GLY A 78 -4.81 6.33 -2.65
N LEU A 79 -3.93 5.82 -1.79
CA LEU A 79 -4.20 4.67 -0.93
C LEU A 79 -4.82 5.18 0.38
N PHE A 80 -6.09 4.84 0.63
CA PHE A 80 -6.78 5.22 1.87
C PHE A 80 -7.29 3.97 2.56
N HIS A 81 -6.88 3.74 3.81
CA HIS A 81 -7.35 2.61 4.62
C HIS A 81 -7.45 3.02 6.09
N GLU A 82 -8.51 2.60 6.80
CA GLU A 82 -8.77 3.03 8.19
C GLU A 82 -7.67 2.59 9.20
N ASN A 83 -6.98 1.50 8.89
CA ASN A 83 -5.93 0.91 9.74
C ASN A 83 -4.51 1.18 9.24
N ILE A 84 -4.33 1.97 8.18
CA ILE A 84 -3.00 2.31 7.65
C ILE A 84 -2.79 3.82 7.78
N ASP A 85 -1.77 4.20 8.55
CA ASP A 85 -1.29 5.56 8.65
C ASP A 85 -0.07 5.73 7.73
N ILE A 86 -0.09 6.70 6.82
CA ILE A 86 0.91 6.87 5.77
C ILE A 86 1.71 8.14 6.04
N MET A 87 3.00 7.98 6.29
CA MET A 87 3.95 9.06 6.55
C MET A 87 5.00 9.12 5.44
N LEU A 88 4.79 10.00 4.47
CA LEU A 88 5.75 10.26 3.40
C LEU A 88 6.79 11.29 3.85
N SER A 89 7.92 11.36 3.13
CA SER A 89 9.06 12.22 3.49
C SER A 89 9.55 12.03 4.94
N THR A 90 9.45 10.81 5.46
CA THR A 90 9.80 10.45 6.84
C THR A 90 10.82 9.31 6.84
N GLU A 91 11.84 9.42 7.68
CA GLU A 91 12.88 8.40 7.85
C GLU A 91 12.98 7.92 9.30
N LEU A 92 13.44 6.69 9.50
CA LEU A 92 13.78 6.18 10.83
C LEU A 92 15.21 6.57 11.16
N VAL A 93 15.36 7.17 12.34
CA VAL A 93 16.64 7.55 12.95
C VAL A 93 16.98 6.58 14.07
#